data_AF-A0A1Q8GBP9-F1
#
_entry.id   AF-A0A1Q8GBP9-F1
#
_cell.length_a   1.000
_cell.length_b   1.000
_cell.length_c   1.000
_cell.angle_alpha   90.00
_cell.angle_beta   90.00
_cell.angle_gamma   90.00
#
_symmetry.space_group_name_H-M   'P 1'
#
loop_
_entity.id
_entity.type
_entity.pdbx_description
1 polymer ?
#
loop_
_entity_poly.entity_id
_entity_poly.type
_entity_poly.pdbx_seq_one_letter_code
_entity_poly.pdbx_strand_id
1 'polypeptide(L)'
;MTPLRLITCIIVLMVAATSTHAKTVYVDDTLYAPIRSGEGTQYRILHSGVRSGTSLELLETSESGYSRVRTPDGIEGWMVSRYLTDTPIARQRLEATNRQLEQARNELNNLRTQLEEVTTERNELRSSEESLEARAGRLSEELRNIKEVASDSINLNRRNSELREENQKLRNDLEVLTAEKERLEARKESDFMLLGAALVLLGVILALVIPLLKPSRKTDNWA
;
A
#
# COMPACT_ATOMS: atom_id res chain seq x y z
N MET A 1 -33.46 80.48 19.92
CA MET A 1 -34.22 79.46 19.17
C MET A 1 -34.30 78.21 20.04
N THR A 2 -35.48 77.63 20.26
CA THR A 2 -35.66 76.53 21.22
C THR A 2 -35.05 75.22 20.69
N PRO A 3 -34.45 74.39 21.56
CA PRO A 3 -33.76 73.15 21.15
C PRO A 3 -34.68 72.17 20.41
N LEU A 4 -35.99 72.21 20.72
CA LEU A 4 -37.01 71.41 20.06
C LEU A 4 -37.12 71.68 18.55
N ARG A 5 -36.97 72.95 18.12
CA ARG A 5 -37.04 73.33 16.70
C ARG A 5 -35.83 72.82 15.91
N LEU A 6 -34.66 72.77 16.54
CA LEU A 6 -33.44 72.25 15.94
C LEU A 6 -33.54 70.74 15.69
N ILE A 7 -34.08 70.01 16.66
CA ILE A 7 -34.29 68.55 16.56
C ILE A 7 -35.29 68.22 15.45
N THR A 8 -36.41 68.95 15.35
CA THR A 8 -37.35 68.76 14.23
C THR A 8 -36.74 69.06 12.87
N CYS A 9 -35.90 70.08 12.73
CA CYS A 9 -35.21 70.36 11.46
C CYS A 9 -34.23 69.24 11.08
N ILE A 10 -33.51 68.68 12.04
CA ILE A 10 -32.57 67.57 11.80
C ILE A 10 -33.32 66.31 11.36
N ILE A 11 -34.44 65.99 11.99
CA ILE A 11 -35.27 64.83 11.62
C ILE A 11 -35.85 65.00 10.20
N VAL A 12 -36.33 66.19 9.85
CA VAL A 12 -36.84 66.49 8.49
C VAL A 12 -35.73 66.37 7.44
N LEU A 13 -34.51 66.82 7.76
CA LEU A 13 -33.36 66.72 6.85
C LEU A 13 -32.91 65.25 6.66
N MET A 14 -33.04 64.42 7.69
CA MET A 14 -32.70 62.99 7.64
C MET A 14 -33.72 62.19 6.80
N VAL A 15 -35.02 62.53 6.88
CA VAL A 15 -36.07 61.87 6.07
C VAL A 15 -35.97 62.28 4.59
N ALA A 16 -35.55 63.52 4.32
CA ALA A 16 -35.30 64.00 2.96
C ALA A 16 -34.05 63.38 2.30
N ALA A 17 -33.17 62.73 3.08
CA ALA A 17 -31.95 62.07 2.60
C ALA A 17 -32.19 60.61 2.16
N THR A 18 -33.40 60.24 1.77
CA THR A 18 -33.66 58.92 1.18
C THR A 18 -32.98 58.85 -0.19
N SER A 19 -32.05 57.91 -0.31
CA SER A 19 -31.19 57.71 -1.46
C SER A 19 -32.00 57.45 -2.73
N THR A 20 -31.95 58.40 -3.65
CA THR A 20 -32.35 58.19 -5.04
C THR A 20 -31.39 57.18 -5.66
N HIS A 21 -31.79 55.91 -5.71
CA HIS A 21 -31.04 54.87 -6.41
C HIS A 21 -31.13 55.14 -7.91
N ALA A 22 -30.06 55.70 -8.48
CA ALA A 22 -29.94 55.81 -9.93
C ALA A 22 -29.92 54.40 -10.54
N LYS A 23 -30.94 54.08 -11.34
CA LYS A 23 -31.03 52.81 -12.06
C LYS A 23 -30.19 52.90 -13.33
N THR A 24 -29.09 52.15 -13.39
CA THR A 24 -28.32 51.99 -14.63
C THR A 24 -29.18 51.24 -15.65
N VAL A 25 -29.37 51.86 -16.81
CA VAL A 25 -30.07 51.29 -17.97
C VAL A 25 -29.11 51.23 -19.15
N TYR A 26 -29.35 50.29 -20.06
CA TYR A 26 -28.51 50.07 -21.24
C TYR A 26 -29.36 50.17 -22.51
N VAL A 27 -28.75 50.60 -23.61
CA VAL A 27 -29.39 50.58 -24.93
C VAL A 27 -29.38 49.14 -25.45
N ASP A 28 -30.53 48.63 -25.91
CA ASP A 28 -30.64 47.29 -26.49
C ASP A 28 -30.03 47.26 -27.90
N ASP A 29 -29.29 46.19 -28.19
CA ASP A 29 -28.58 45.94 -29.46
C ASP A 29 -29.45 45.13 -30.46
N THR A 30 -30.77 45.10 -30.24
CA THR A 30 -31.70 44.37 -31.11
C THR A 30 -32.16 45.27 -32.25
N LEU A 31 -31.72 44.95 -33.48
CA LEU A 31 -32.16 45.60 -34.71
C LEU A 31 -33.29 44.81 -35.38
N TYR A 32 -34.18 45.53 -36.06
CA TYR A 32 -35.21 44.97 -36.93
C TYR A 32 -35.03 45.52 -38.34
N ALA A 33 -34.77 44.63 -39.30
CA ALA A 33 -34.58 44.98 -40.71
C ALA A 33 -35.82 44.61 -41.54
N PRO A 34 -36.42 45.55 -42.29
CA PRO A 34 -37.55 45.24 -43.16
C PRO A 34 -37.09 44.57 -44.46
N ILE A 35 -37.90 43.64 -44.96
CA ILE A 35 -37.79 43.08 -46.31
C ILE A 35 -38.79 43.78 -47.20
N ARG A 36 -38.35 44.21 -48.39
CA ARG A 36 -39.15 44.95 -49.36
C ARG A 36 -39.27 44.20 -50.68
N SER A 37 -40.25 44.57 -51.49
CA SER A 37 -40.48 43.99 -52.81
C SER A 37 -39.47 44.41 -53.89
N GLY A 38 -38.65 45.44 -53.64
CA GLY A 38 -37.65 45.93 -54.58
C GLY A 38 -36.52 46.69 -53.90
N GLU A 39 -35.51 47.07 -54.68
CA GLU A 39 -34.26 47.73 -54.27
C GLU A 39 -34.45 49.22 -53.95
N GLY A 40 -35.08 49.52 -52.81
CA GLY A 40 -35.35 50.90 -52.43
C GLY A 40 -36.36 51.05 -51.30
N THR A 41 -36.39 52.23 -50.68
CA THR A 41 -37.34 52.56 -49.61
C THR A 41 -38.76 52.79 -50.13
N GLN A 42 -38.91 53.10 -51.42
CA GLN A 42 -40.19 53.32 -52.10
C GLN A 42 -41.00 52.03 -52.31
N TYR A 43 -40.37 50.86 -52.23
CA TYR A 43 -41.04 49.58 -52.48
C TYR A 43 -41.82 49.09 -51.26
N ARG A 44 -42.92 48.38 -51.52
CA ARG A 44 -43.80 47.79 -50.49
C ARG A 44 -43.02 46.88 -49.56
N ILE A 45 -43.24 47.04 -48.25
CA ILE A 45 -42.69 46.17 -47.21
C ILE A 45 -43.42 44.82 -47.28
N LEU A 46 -42.65 43.75 -47.45
CA LEU A 46 -43.12 42.36 -47.41
C LEU A 46 -43.07 41.80 -45.99
N HIS A 47 -42.05 42.19 -45.22
CA HIS A 47 -41.89 41.83 -43.82
C HIS A 47 -41.34 43.03 -43.04
N SER A 48 -41.99 43.44 -41.95
CA SER A 48 -41.71 44.71 -41.27
C SER A 48 -40.56 44.67 -40.27
N GLY A 49 -40.09 43.50 -39.83
CA GLY A 49 -38.97 43.45 -38.89
C GLY A 49 -38.36 42.07 -38.72
N VAL A 50 -37.45 41.69 -39.62
CA VAL A 50 -36.57 40.54 -39.39
C VAL A 50 -35.59 40.92 -38.29
N ARG A 51 -35.60 40.14 -37.20
CA ARG A 51 -34.75 40.39 -36.02
C ARG A 51 -33.28 40.10 -36.31
N SER A 52 -32.37 40.85 -35.67
CA SER A 52 -30.95 40.52 -35.67
C SER A 52 -30.68 39.06 -35.29
N GLY A 53 -29.83 38.40 -36.07
CA GLY A 53 -29.43 37.00 -35.84
C GLY A 53 -30.36 35.95 -36.45
N THR A 54 -31.44 36.36 -37.13
CA THR A 54 -32.21 35.46 -37.99
C THR A 54 -31.35 35.01 -39.16
N SER A 55 -31.24 33.70 -39.38
CA SER A 55 -30.55 33.13 -40.53
C SER A 55 -31.37 33.35 -41.79
N LEU A 56 -30.73 33.88 -42.83
CA LEU A 56 -31.34 34.19 -44.12
C LEU A 56 -30.50 33.54 -45.23
N GLU A 57 -31.17 33.12 -46.29
CA GLU A 57 -30.51 32.66 -47.51
C GLU A 57 -30.29 33.87 -48.42
N LEU A 58 -29.04 34.13 -48.80
CA LEU A 58 -28.69 35.19 -49.75
C LEU A 58 -28.86 34.67 -51.19
N LEU A 59 -29.75 35.28 -51.95
CA LEU A 59 -30.05 34.89 -53.34
C LEU A 59 -29.26 35.73 -54.35
N GLU A 60 -29.20 37.05 -54.12
CA GLU A 60 -28.58 38.00 -55.04
C GLU A 60 -28.07 39.23 -54.27
N THR A 61 -26.98 39.83 -54.74
CA THR A 61 -26.46 41.10 -54.22
C THR A 61 -26.38 42.10 -55.37
N SER A 62 -27.09 43.22 -55.24
CA SER A 62 -27.10 44.29 -56.23
C SER A 62 -26.05 45.36 -55.89
N GLU A 63 -25.56 46.04 -56.91
CA GLU A 63 -24.66 47.20 -56.77
C GLU A 63 -25.34 48.41 -56.10
N SER A 64 -26.68 48.41 -56.02
CA SER A 64 -27.47 49.46 -55.37
C SER A 64 -27.37 49.49 -53.84
N GLY A 65 -26.66 48.52 -53.24
CA GLY A 65 -26.55 48.35 -51.79
C GLY A 65 -27.71 47.57 -51.15
N TYR A 66 -28.47 46.86 -51.98
CA TYR A 66 -29.53 45.93 -51.57
C TYR A 66 -29.17 44.50 -51.96
N SER A 67 -29.61 43.55 -51.15
CA SER A 67 -29.47 42.13 -51.38
C SER A 67 -30.83 41.45 -51.33
N ARG A 68 -31.08 40.54 -52.26
CA ARG A 68 -32.26 39.69 -52.27
C ARG A 68 -32.03 38.50 -51.36
N VAL A 69 -32.93 38.29 -50.41
CA VAL A 69 -32.85 37.25 -49.40
C VAL A 69 -34.13 36.45 -49.33
N ARG A 70 -34.04 35.21 -48.84
CA ARG A 70 -35.18 34.36 -48.47
C ARG A 70 -35.17 34.11 -46.97
N THR A 71 -36.29 34.36 -46.31
CA THR A 71 -36.47 34.01 -44.89
C THR A 71 -36.78 32.53 -44.70
N PRO A 72 -36.60 31.97 -43.49
CA PRO A 72 -37.05 30.60 -43.17
C PRO A 72 -38.55 30.38 -43.42
N ASP A 73 -39.35 31.44 -43.31
CA ASP A 73 -40.80 31.42 -43.59
C ASP A 73 -41.14 31.43 -45.09
N GLY A 74 -40.12 31.41 -45.97
CA GLY A 74 -40.28 31.41 -47.43
C GLY A 74 -40.54 32.77 -48.06
N ILE A 75 -40.41 33.88 -47.31
CA ILE A 75 -40.61 35.22 -47.85
C ILE A 75 -39.34 35.65 -48.58
N GLU A 76 -39.48 35.97 -49.86
CA GLU A 76 -38.41 36.52 -50.69
C GLU A 76 -38.56 38.01 -50.89
N GLY A 77 -37.47 38.75 -50.78
CA GLY A 77 -37.43 40.16 -51.12
C GLY A 77 -36.07 40.79 -50.88
N TRP A 78 -36.03 42.10 -51.02
CA TRP A 78 -34.82 42.91 -50.95
C TRP A 78 -34.66 43.54 -49.56
N MET A 79 -33.45 43.48 -49.03
CA MET A 79 -33.05 44.17 -47.81
C MET A 79 -31.71 44.88 -47.99
N VAL A 80 -31.42 45.84 -47.11
CA VAL A 80 -30.18 46.62 -47.20
C VAL A 80 -28.99 45.75 -46.83
N SER A 81 -27.99 45.63 -47.72
CA SER A 81 -26.86 44.71 -47.57
C SER A 81 -26.03 44.99 -46.31
N ARG A 82 -26.02 46.24 -45.81
CA ARG A 82 -25.30 46.62 -44.58
C ARG A 82 -25.79 45.91 -43.31
N TYR A 83 -27.00 45.35 -43.33
CA TYR A 83 -27.57 44.60 -42.22
C TYR A 83 -27.24 43.11 -42.28
N LEU A 84 -26.64 42.65 -43.38
CA LEU A 84 -26.24 41.28 -43.58
C LEU A 84 -24.78 41.10 -43.18
N THR A 85 -24.50 39.97 -42.56
CA THR A 85 -23.15 39.51 -42.24
C THR A 85 -23.09 38.00 -42.43
N ASP A 86 -21.97 37.51 -42.91
CA ASP A 86 -21.75 36.07 -43.15
C ASP A 86 -21.54 35.28 -41.85
N THR A 87 -21.48 35.98 -40.71
CA THR A 87 -21.12 35.40 -39.42
C THR A 87 -22.24 35.62 -38.39
N PRO A 88 -22.51 34.66 -37.48
CA PRO A 88 -23.57 34.81 -36.47
C PRO A 88 -23.41 36.10 -35.63
N ILE A 89 -24.49 36.64 -35.09
CA ILE A 89 -24.38 37.87 -34.27
C ILE A 89 -23.57 37.64 -32.99
N ALA A 90 -23.01 38.71 -32.43
CA ALA A 90 -22.19 38.66 -31.22
C ALA A 90 -22.88 37.93 -30.06
N ARG A 91 -24.19 38.16 -29.85
CA ARG A 91 -24.99 37.49 -28.82
C ARG A 91 -24.99 35.96 -28.96
N GLN A 92 -25.19 35.44 -30.18
CA GLN A 92 -25.20 34.00 -30.45
C GLN A 92 -23.81 33.39 -30.28
N ARG A 93 -22.76 34.09 -30.74
CA ARG A 93 -21.37 33.64 -30.52
C ARG A 93 -21.02 33.60 -29.04
N LEU A 94 -21.38 34.63 -28.28
CA LEU A 94 -21.16 34.68 -26.83
C LEU A 94 -21.85 33.52 -26.12
N GLU A 95 -23.10 33.24 -26.48
CA GLU A 95 -23.83 32.10 -25.92
C GLU A 95 -23.14 30.77 -26.27
N ALA A 96 -22.73 30.57 -27.53
CA ALA A 96 -22.02 29.36 -27.95
C ALA A 96 -20.68 29.20 -27.22
N THR A 97 -19.87 30.27 -27.14
CA THR A 97 -18.59 30.27 -26.42
C THR A 97 -18.77 30.05 -24.93
N ASN A 98 -19.79 30.64 -24.29
CA ASN A 98 -20.09 30.39 -22.88
C ASN A 98 -20.48 28.93 -22.65
N ARG A 99 -21.28 28.32 -23.54
CA ARG A 99 -21.59 26.89 -23.46
C ARG A 99 -20.34 26.03 -23.59
N GLN A 100 -19.45 26.34 -24.53
CA GLN A 100 -18.17 25.65 -24.70
C GLN A 100 -17.28 25.81 -23.46
N LEU A 101 -17.24 27.02 -22.87
CA LEU A 101 -16.46 27.30 -21.67
C LEU A 101 -16.97 26.47 -20.48
N GLU A 102 -18.29 26.41 -20.28
CA GLU A 102 -18.88 25.59 -19.21
C GLU A 102 -18.64 24.10 -19.45
N GLN A 103 -18.74 23.62 -20.69
CA GLN A 103 -18.37 22.24 -21.03
C GLN A 103 -16.92 21.94 -20.71
N ALA A 104 -15.98 22.79 -21.15
CA ALA A 104 -14.56 22.63 -20.88
C ALA A 104 -14.24 22.70 -19.38
N ARG A 105 -14.93 23.56 -18.62
CA ARG A 105 -14.80 23.62 -17.16
C ARG A 105 -15.26 22.33 -16.49
N ASN A 106 -16.40 21.80 -16.91
CA ASN A 106 -16.92 20.54 -16.39
C ASN A 106 -16.00 19.36 -16.72
N GLU A 107 -15.47 19.32 -17.94
CA GLU A 107 -14.49 18.32 -18.36
C GLU A 107 -13.20 18.42 -17.54
N LEU A 108 -12.64 19.61 -17.37
CA LEU A 108 -11.46 19.81 -16.53
C LEU A 108 -11.67 19.37 -15.08
N ASN A 109 -12.85 19.63 -14.51
CA ASN A 109 -13.16 19.18 -13.16
C ASN A 109 -13.25 17.64 -13.09
N ASN A 110 -13.92 17.01 -14.06
CA ASN A 110 -14.01 15.56 -14.14
C ASN A 110 -12.62 14.91 -14.31
N LEU A 111 -11.79 15.44 -15.22
CA LEU A 111 -10.43 14.96 -15.44
C LEU A 111 -9.56 15.12 -14.19
N ARG A 112 -9.71 16.22 -13.44
CA ARG A 112 -9.02 16.40 -12.15
C ARG A 112 -9.44 15.36 -11.13
N THR A 113 -10.74 15.08 -11.02
CA THR A 113 -11.25 14.05 -10.11
C THR A 113 -10.73 12.66 -10.48
N GLN A 114 -10.75 12.30 -11.76
CA GLN A 114 -10.20 11.03 -12.25
C GLN A 114 -8.69 10.93 -12.00
N LEU A 115 -7.95 12.02 -12.20
CA LEU A 115 -6.51 12.03 -11.97
C LEU A 115 -6.18 11.84 -10.48
N GLU A 116 -6.95 12.45 -9.59
CA GLU A 116 -6.82 12.23 -8.15
C GLU A 116 -7.12 10.78 -7.79
N GLU A 117 -8.25 10.23 -8.26
CA GLU A 117 -8.66 8.84 -8.02
C GLU A 117 -7.59 7.84 -8.50
N VAL A 118 -7.15 7.95 -9.76
CA VAL A 118 -6.09 7.09 -10.32
C VAL A 118 -4.77 7.26 -9.58
N THR A 119 -4.44 8.47 -9.12
CA THR A 119 -3.23 8.70 -8.33
C THR A 119 -3.31 8.03 -6.96
N THR A 120 -4.47 8.09 -6.30
CA THR A 120 -4.72 7.41 -5.03
C THR A 120 -4.65 5.90 -5.17
N GLU A 121 -5.35 5.33 -6.16
CA GLU A 121 -5.34 3.89 -6.45
C GLU A 121 -3.91 3.41 -6.76
N ARG A 122 -3.16 4.15 -7.58
CA ARG A 122 -1.76 3.82 -7.88
C ARG A 122 -0.90 3.79 -6.62
N ASN A 123 -1.08 4.74 -5.71
CA ASN A 123 -0.32 4.78 -4.46
C ASN A 123 -0.69 3.63 -3.52
N GLU A 124 -1.97 3.26 -3.46
CA GLU A 124 -2.45 2.11 -2.69
C GLU A 124 -1.91 0.79 -3.26
N LEU A 125 -1.99 0.60 -4.57
CA LEU A 125 -1.44 -0.57 -5.26
C LEU A 125 0.07 -0.70 -5.03
N ARG A 126 0.81 0.41 -5.16
CA ARG A 126 2.24 0.43 -4.88
C ARG A 126 2.57 0.02 -3.44
N SER A 127 1.84 0.54 -2.45
CA SER A 127 2.01 0.17 -1.04
C SER A 127 1.69 -1.33 -0.83
N SER A 128 0.66 -1.84 -1.50
CA SER A 128 0.31 -3.26 -1.48
C SER A 128 1.44 -4.11 -2.06
N GLU A 129 1.98 -3.75 -3.22
CA GLU A 129 3.12 -4.43 -3.86
C GLU A 129 4.36 -4.46 -2.94
N GLU A 130 4.74 -3.31 -2.37
CA GLU A 130 5.86 -3.23 -1.42
C GLU A 130 5.63 -4.16 -0.20
N SER A 131 4.39 -4.24 0.31
CA SER A 131 4.02 -5.16 1.40
C SER A 131 4.07 -6.64 1.00
N LEU A 132 3.71 -6.95 -0.25
CA LEU A 132 3.70 -8.30 -0.83
C LEU A 132 5.14 -8.77 -1.03
N GLU A 133 6.00 -7.91 -1.55
CA GLU A 133 7.43 -8.18 -1.74
C GLU A 133 8.12 -8.42 -0.39
N ALA A 134 7.86 -7.57 0.62
CA ALA A 134 8.38 -7.77 1.97
C ALA A 134 7.88 -9.07 2.62
N ARG A 135 6.64 -9.49 2.35
CA ARG A 135 6.11 -10.78 2.80
C ARG A 135 6.78 -11.94 2.08
N ALA A 136 6.91 -11.88 0.76
CA ALA A 136 7.58 -12.90 -0.04
C ALA A 136 9.04 -13.11 0.42
N GLY A 137 9.77 -12.02 0.67
CA GLY A 137 11.13 -12.08 1.22
C GLY A 137 11.20 -12.78 2.58
N ARG A 138 10.29 -12.44 3.51
CA ARG A 138 10.20 -13.10 4.83
C ARG A 138 9.87 -14.58 4.72
N LEU A 139 8.88 -14.95 3.89
CA LEU A 139 8.51 -16.35 3.68
C LEU A 139 9.68 -17.15 3.07
N SER A 140 10.42 -16.55 2.13
CA SER A 140 11.60 -17.19 1.54
C SER A 140 12.67 -17.46 2.59
N GLU A 141 12.93 -16.51 3.48
CA GLU A 141 13.93 -16.67 4.55
C GLU A 141 13.47 -17.69 5.61
N GLU A 142 12.19 -17.69 5.96
CA GLU A 142 11.61 -18.68 6.87
C GLU A 142 11.69 -20.09 6.30
N LEU A 143 11.40 -20.27 5.00
CA LEU A 143 11.60 -21.54 4.31
C LEU A 143 13.07 -21.99 4.31
N ARG A 144 14.00 -21.05 4.13
CA ARG A 144 15.45 -21.33 4.21
C ARG A 144 15.83 -21.82 5.60
N ASN A 145 15.39 -21.12 6.65
CA ASN A 145 15.64 -21.48 8.04
C ASN A 145 15.03 -22.83 8.42
N ILE A 146 13.79 -23.12 8.02
CA ILE A 146 13.14 -24.42 8.27
C ILE A 146 13.94 -25.54 7.60
N LYS A 147 14.40 -25.33 6.36
CA LYS A 147 15.19 -26.32 5.63
C LYS A 147 16.55 -26.58 6.28
N GLU A 148 17.19 -25.54 6.82
CA GLU A 148 18.44 -25.64 7.56
C GLU A 148 18.26 -26.40 8.88
N VAL A 149 17.28 -26.00 9.71
CA VAL A 149 16.94 -26.67 10.97
C VAL A 149 16.55 -28.14 10.75
N ALA A 150 15.77 -28.43 9.71
CA ALA A 150 15.42 -29.80 9.35
C ALA A 150 16.66 -30.62 8.99
N SER A 151 17.61 -30.07 8.24
CA SER A 151 18.88 -30.75 7.91
C SER A 151 19.75 -30.99 9.15
N ASP A 152 19.83 -30.00 10.04
CA ASP A 152 20.57 -30.12 11.31
C ASP A 152 19.96 -31.16 12.24
N SER A 153 18.63 -31.29 12.28
CA SER A 153 17.96 -32.31 13.09
C SER A 153 18.33 -33.74 12.67
N ILE A 154 18.52 -33.98 11.36
CA ILE A 154 18.96 -35.27 10.83
C ILE A 154 20.40 -35.56 11.28
N ASN A 155 21.29 -34.57 11.19
CA ASN A 155 22.67 -34.69 11.65
C ASN A 155 22.77 -34.87 13.17
N LEU A 156 21.92 -34.19 13.94
CA LEU A 156 21.83 -34.34 15.40
C LEU A 156 21.38 -35.76 15.77
N ASN A 157 20.35 -36.28 15.09
CA ASN A 157 19.85 -37.63 15.36
C ASN A 157 20.90 -38.70 15.03
N ARG A 158 21.64 -38.54 13.91
CA ARG A 158 22.77 -39.41 13.56
C ARG A 158 23.85 -39.41 14.66
N ARG A 159 24.30 -38.22 15.08
CA ARG A 159 25.28 -38.08 16.18
C ARG A 159 24.79 -38.66 17.50
N ASN A 160 23.51 -38.51 17.82
CA ASN A 160 22.93 -39.07 19.04
C ASN A 160 22.93 -40.61 18.99
N SER A 161 22.64 -41.20 17.82
CA SER A 161 22.77 -42.66 17.62
C SER A 161 24.21 -43.13 17.78
N GLU A 162 25.16 -42.45 17.14
CA GLU A 162 26.60 -42.76 17.25
C GLU A 162 27.10 -42.66 18.70
N LEU A 163 26.75 -41.58 19.41
CA LEU A 163 27.11 -41.39 20.82
C LEU A 163 26.50 -42.46 21.72
N ARG A 164 25.28 -42.93 21.43
CA ARG A 164 24.65 -44.03 22.17
C ARG A 164 25.38 -45.35 21.93
N GLU A 165 25.78 -45.62 20.69
CA GLU A 165 26.56 -46.80 20.32
C GLU A 165 27.94 -46.78 20.99
N GLU A 166 28.62 -45.64 20.96
CA GLU A 166 29.91 -45.45 21.63
C GLU A 166 29.79 -45.59 23.17
N ASN A 167 28.74 -45.01 23.78
CA ASN A 167 28.46 -45.22 25.20
C ASN A 167 28.22 -46.69 25.54
N GLN A 168 27.52 -47.44 24.69
CA GLN A 168 27.30 -48.87 24.90
C GLN A 168 28.61 -49.64 24.80
N LYS A 169 29.46 -49.31 23.81
CA LYS A 169 30.77 -49.93 23.65
C LYS A 169 31.67 -49.66 24.86
N LEU A 170 31.78 -48.40 25.30
CA LEU A 170 32.57 -48.03 26.48
C LEU A 170 32.08 -48.74 27.75
N ARG A 171 30.76 -48.90 27.91
CA ARG A 171 30.19 -49.67 29.02
C ARG A 171 30.57 -51.15 28.96
N ASN A 172 30.47 -51.77 27.78
CA ASN A 172 30.89 -53.16 27.59
C ASN A 172 32.40 -53.31 27.85
N ASP A 173 33.22 -52.38 27.35
CA ASP A 173 34.68 -52.40 27.57
C ASP A 173 35.02 -52.26 29.06
N LEU A 174 34.31 -51.37 29.78
CA LEU A 174 34.44 -51.25 31.24
C LEU A 174 34.06 -52.55 31.95
N GLU A 175 32.94 -53.17 31.57
CA GLU A 175 32.51 -54.45 32.15
C GLU A 175 33.56 -55.55 31.95
N VAL A 176 34.08 -55.68 30.72
CA VAL A 176 35.17 -56.63 30.40
C VAL A 176 36.43 -56.33 31.21
N LEU A 177 36.89 -55.07 31.24
CA LEU A 177 38.08 -54.66 32.00
C LEU A 177 37.91 -54.91 33.50
N THR A 178 36.73 -54.66 34.05
CA THR A 178 36.45 -54.97 35.46
C THR A 178 36.47 -56.47 35.73
N ALA A 179 35.88 -57.28 34.86
CA ALA A 179 35.91 -58.73 34.97
C ALA A 179 37.35 -59.29 34.82
N GLU A 180 38.16 -58.72 33.92
CA GLU A 180 39.58 -59.06 33.78
C GLU A 180 40.37 -58.69 35.04
N LYS A 181 40.11 -57.52 35.62
CA LYS A 181 40.73 -57.09 36.87
C LYS A 181 40.37 -58.03 38.02
N GLU A 182 39.08 -58.33 38.20
CA GLU A 182 38.60 -59.27 39.23
C GLU A 182 39.22 -60.65 39.04
N ARG A 183 39.32 -61.14 37.79
CA ARG A 183 39.98 -62.41 37.46
C ARG A 183 41.48 -62.38 37.79
N LEU A 184 42.18 -61.29 37.49
CA LEU A 184 43.61 -61.13 37.82
C LEU A 184 43.82 -61.07 39.33
N GLU A 185 42.98 -60.32 40.06
CA GLU A 185 43.04 -60.21 41.52
C GLU A 185 42.74 -61.56 42.18
N ALA A 186 41.71 -62.28 41.74
CA ALA A 186 41.40 -63.62 42.24
C ALA A 186 42.55 -64.62 42.00
N ARG A 187 43.21 -64.54 40.82
CA ARG A 187 44.39 -65.37 40.53
C ARG A 187 45.56 -65.02 41.45
N LYS A 188 45.81 -63.73 41.67
CA LYS A 188 46.86 -63.26 42.58
C LYS A 188 46.58 -63.68 44.03
N GLU A 189 45.34 -63.54 44.49
CA GLU A 189 44.93 -63.97 45.83
C GLU A 189 45.06 -65.49 46.00
N SER A 190 44.66 -66.28 45.01
CA SER A 190 44.85 -67.73 45.01
C SER A 190 46.34 -68.12 45.09
N ASP A 191 47.24 -67.41 44.41
CA ASP A 191 48.68 -67.66 44.49
C ASP A 191 49.22 -67.39 45.91
N PHE A 192 48.77 -66.30 46.56
CA PHE A 192 49.13 -66.00 47.94
C PHE A 192 48.51 -66.98 48.95
N MET A 193 47.29 -67.45 48.72
CA MET A 193 46.65 -68.47 49.56
C MET A 193 47.41 -69.80 49.51
N LEU A 194 47.88 -70.20 48.32
CA LEU A 194 48.66 -71.42 48.14
C LEU A 194 50.02 -71.31 48.84
N LEU A 195 50.67 -70.14 48.77
CA LEU A 195 51.88 -69.84 49.54
C LEU A 195 51.64 -69.87 51.06
N GLY A 196 50.51 -69.31 51.52
CA GLY A 196 50.10 -69.33 52.92
C GLY A 196 49.81 -70.75 53.43
N ALA A 197 49.09 -71.56 52.64
CA ALA A 197 48.83 -72.96 52.94
C ALA A 197 50.13 -73.78 53.00
N ALA A 198 51.07 -73.55 52.08
CA ALA A 198 52.39 -74.16 52.12
C ALA A 198 53.17 -73.78 53.39
N LEU A 199 53.14 -72.50 53.80
CA LEU A 199 53.79 -72.02 55.02
C LEU A 199 53.21 -72.68 56.28
N VAL A 200 51.88 -72.78 56.38
CA VAL A 200 51.19 -73.44 57.51
C VAL A 200 51.56 -74.92 57.59
N LEU A 201 51.54 -75.65 56.47
CA LEU A 201 51.97 -77.06 56.41
C LEU A 201 53.41 -77.23 56.91
N LEU A 202 54.32 -76.36 56.48
CA LEU A 202 55.71 -76.36 56.90
C LEU A 202 55.85 -76.10 58.42
N GLY A 203 55.06 -75.16 58.94
CA GLY A 203 54.98 -74.88 60.39
C GLY A 203 54.46 -76.08 61.20
N VAL A 204 53.45 -76.79 60.71
CA VAL A 204 52.92 -78.01 61.36
C VAL A 204 53.95 -79.14 61.35
N ILE A 205 54.64 -79.35 60.23
CA ILE A 205 55.72 -80.35 60.14
C ILE A 205 56.82 -80.03 61.15
N LEU A 206 57.28 -78.78 61.23
CA LEU A 206 58.26 -78.35 62.22
C LEU A 206 57.76 -78.55 63.66
N ALA A 207 56.51 -78.20 63.96
CA ALA A 207 55.92 -78.38 65.28
C ALA A 207 55.82 -79.85 65.72
N LEU A 208 55.69 -80.80 64.78
CA LEU A 208 55.60 -82.23 65.06
C LEU A 208 56.99 -82.89 65.12
N VAL A 209 57.96 -82.43 64.34
CA VAL A 209 59.34 -82.97 64.31
C VAL A 209 60.18 -82.48 65.51
N ILE A 210 60.07 -81.22 65.92
CA ILE A 210 60.84 -80.64 67.03
C ILE A 210 60.66 -81.41 68.37
N PRO A 211 59.46 -81.80 68.82
CA PRO A 211 59.29 -82.55 70.06
C PRO A 211 59.83 -83.99 70.00
N LEU A 212 59.97 -84.58 68.81
CA LEU A 212 60.56 -85.93 68.65
C LEU A 212 62.10 -85.95 68.78
N LEU A 213 62.76 -84.80 68.65
CA LEU A 213 64.22 -84.67 68.81
C LEU A 213 64.64 -84.30 70.24
N LYS A 214 63.69 -84.25 71.19
CA LYS A 214 63.97 -83.97 72.61
C LYS A 214 64.51 -85.24 73.30
N PRO A 215 65.79 -85.29 73.72
CA PRO A 215 66.34 -86.46 74.39
C PRO A 215 65.72 -86.63 75.79
N SER A 216 65.17 -87.81 76.05
CA SER A 216 64.61 -88.21 77.35
C SER A 216 65.73 -88.61 78.32
N ARG A 217 65.83 -87.92 79.46
CA ARG A 217 66.65 -88.31 80.61
C ARG A 217 66.01 -89.52 81.31
N LYS A 218 66.80 -90.57 81.55
CA LYS A 218 66.54 -91.56 82.61
C LYS A 218 67.23 -91.12 83.90
N THR A 219 66.46 -91.08 84.97
CA THR A 219 66.91 -91.12 86.37
C THR A 219 67.03 -92.58 86.84
N ASP A 220 67.51 -92.73 88.08
CA ASP A 220 67.53 -93.92 88.96
C ASP A 220 68.85 -94.72 88.85
N ASN A 221 69.55 -95.11 89.92
CA ASN A 221 69.25 -95.16 91.36
C ASN A 221 70.57 -95.24 92.16
N TRP A 222 70.47 -94.87 93.44
CA TRP A 222 71.38 -95.16 94.55
C TRP A 222 71.99 -96.58 94.58
N ALA A 223 73.31 -96.63 94.72
CA ALA A 223 74.13 -97.56 95.52
C ALA A 223 75.54 -96.95 95.63
#